data_AF-A0A3M1LM49-F1
#
_entry.id   AF-A0A3M1LM49-F1
#
_cell.length_a   1.000
_cell.length_b   1.000
_cell.length_c   1.000
_cell.angle_alpha   90.00
_cell.angle_beta   90.00
_cell.angle_gamma   90.00
#
_symmetry.space_group_name_H-M   'P 1'
#
loop_
_entity.id
_entity.type
_entity.pdbx_description
1 polymer ?
#
loop_
_entity_poly.entity_id
_entity_poly.type
_entity_poly.pdbx_seq_one_letter_code
_entity_poly.pdbx_strand_id
1 'polypeptide(L)'
;MRDPHQRRWTPDRSEAHWHGGSWSGPEPDSSPDGDGDGWYRQGVALLRQGRPFEAVELLERALRLAPDDRDLLAHLAAARRAIGDVAGAAAIRRALLAWPPEQDVAS
;
A
#
# COMPACT_ATOMS: atom_id res chain seq x y z
N MET A 1 -5.57 38.84 -5.70
CA MET A 1 -6.51 37.70 -5.58
C MET A 1 -5.70 36.45 -5.26
N ARG A 2 -6.02 35.72 -4.18
CA ARG A 2 -5.32 34.49 -3.75
C ARG A 2 -6.40 33.53 -3.22
N ASP A 3 -6.54 32.36 -3.84
CA ASP A 3 -7.53 31.33 -3.49
C ASP A 3 -7.33 30.76 -2.07
N PRO A 4 -8.40 30.61 -1.25
CA PRO A 4 -8.28 30.17 0.15
C PRO A 4 -8.74 28.72 0.38
N HIS A 5 -8.03 27.69 -0.12
CA HIS A 5 -8.38 26.29 0.19
C HIS A 5 -7.21 25.30 0.32
N GLN A 6 -6.06 25.71 0.85
CA GLN A 6 -4.99 24.76 1.19
C GLN A 6 -4.89 24.66 2.71
N ARG A 7 -5.80 23.88 3.30
CA ARG A 7 -5.65 23.36 4.67
C ARG A 7 -4.35 22.56 4.71
N ARG A 8 -3.42 23.08 5.49
CA ARG A 8 -2.11 22.50 5.77
C ARG A 8 -2.28 21.13 6.45
N TRP A 9 -2.22 20.05 5.67
CA TRP A 9 -2.01 18.69 6.18
C TRP A 9 -0.50 18.50 6.39
N THR A 10 -0.07 18.39 7.64
CA THR A 10 1.32 18.09 8.01
C THR A 10 1.38 16.66 8.55
N PRO A 11 1.99 15.71 7.84
CA PRO A 11 2.44 14.49 8.49
C PRO A 11 3.70 14.82 9.31
N ASP A 12 3.75 14.31 10.54
CA ASP A 12 4.95 14.34 11.38
C ASP A 12 6.08 13.59 10.67
N ARG A 13 7.20 14.28 10.42
CA ARG A 13 8.30 13.85 9.55
C ARG A 13 9.58 13.59 10.35
N SER A 14 9.45 13.07 11.57
CA SER A 14 10.60 12.87 12.47
C SER A 14 11.47 11.64 12.17
N GLU A 15 11.12 10.79 11.18
CA GLU A 15 11.85 9.53 10.90
C GLU A 15 12.24 9.31 9.41
N ALA A 16 12.53 10.37 8.65
CA ALA A 16 13.10 10.23 7.31
C ALA A 16 14.64 10.11 7.38
N HIS A 17 15.21 8.96 7.02
CA HIS A 17 16.66 8.69 7.08
C HIS A 17 17.24 8.34 5.70
N TRP A 18 18.33 9.02 5.33
CA TRP A 18 19.17 8.76 4.15
C TRP A 18 20.19 7.65 4.42
N HIS A 19 20.23 6.60 3.58
CA HIS A 19 21.35 5.66 3.52
C HIS A 19 21.84 5.47 2.09
N GLY A 20 23.00 6.03 1.75
CA GLY A 20 23.91 5.48 0.73
C GLY A 20 23.40 5.31 -0.70
N GLY A 21 22.42 6.08 -1.19
CA GLY A 21 22.13 6.16 -2.63
C GLY A 21 20.69 6.39 -3.07
N SER A 22 19.69 6.45 -2.18
CA SER A 22 18.36 6.99 -2.53
C SER A 22 17.58 7.44 -1.29
N TRP A 23 16.77 8.48 -1.44
CA TRP A 23 15.97 9.11 -0.38
C TRP A 23 14.75 8.26 0.01
N SER A 24 14.60 8.00 1.31
CA SER A 24 13.38 7.51 1.95
C SER A 24 12.50 8.70 2.38
N GLY A 25 11.50 9.02 1.56
CA GLY A 25 10.44 10.00 1.83
C GLY A 25 9.62 10.23 0.57
N PRO A 26 8.32 10.54 0.65
CA PRO A 26 7.42 10.39 -0.49
C PRO A 26 7.85 11.30 -1.64
N GLU A 27 8.06 10.73 -2.82
CA GLU A 27 8.02 11.45 -4.09
C GLU A 27 6.61 11.33 -4.67
N PRO A 28 5.72 12.31 -4.44
CA PRO A 28 4.43 12.42 -5.11
C PRO A 28 4.58 13.21 -6.40
N ASP A 29 5.14 12.62 -7.45
CA ASP A 29 4.80 13.01 -8.82
C ASP A 29 5.18 11.93 -9.84
N SER A 30 4.17 11.20 -10.32
CA SER A 30 4.09 10.65 -11.68
C SER A 30 2.64 10.21 -11.88
N SER A 31 1.76 11.17 -12.18
CA SER A 31 0.34 10.94 -12.54
C SER A 31 0.19 10.67 -14.05
N PRO A 32 -0.93 10.13 -14.62
CA PRO A 32 -2.30 10.04 -14.08
C PRO A 32 -2.96 8.63 -14.26
N ASP A 33 -4.22 8.45 -13.87
CA ASP A 33 -5.10 7.29 -14.20
C ASP A 33 -4.85 5.92 -13.53
N GLY A 34 -3.80 5.77 -12.72
CA GLY A 34 -3.63 4.57 -11.88
C GLY A 34 -4.52 4.64 -10.63
N ASP A 35 -5.84 4.48 -10.78
CA ASP A 35 -6.73 4.24 -9.63
C ASP A 35 -6.19 3.06 -8.79
N GLY A 36 -6.58 2.95 -7.52
CA GLY A 36 -6.11 1.87 -6.64
C GLY A 36 -6.26 0.48 -7.26
N ASP A 37 -7.28 0.30 -8.10
CA ASP A 37 -7.52 -0.89 -8.91
C ASP A 37 -6.41 -1.17 -9.95
N GLY A 38 -5.86 -0.15 -10.61
CA GLY A 38 -4.76 -0.29 -11.58
C GLY A 38 -3.46 -0.78 -10.92
N TRP A 39 -3.09 -0.17 -9.80
CA TRP A 39 -1.93 -0.61 -9.01
C TRP A 39 -2.15 -2.02 -8.42
N TYR A 40 -3.36 -2.31 -7.96
CA TYR A 40 -3.74 -3.65 -7.49
C TYR A 40 -3.55 -4.71 -8.58
N ARG A 41 -4.16 -4.51 -9.76
CA ARG A 41 -4.08 -5.48 -10.88
C ARG A 41 -2.64 -5.70 -11.33
N GLN A 42 -1.84 -4.64 -11.41
CA GLN A 42 -0.44 -4.74 -11.79
C GLN A 42 0.38 -5.46 -10.72
N GLY A 43 0.15 -5.18 -9.43
CA GLY A 43 0.79 -5.90 -8.33
C GLY A 43 0.47 -7.40 -8.34
N VAL A 44 -0.79 -7.77 -8.57
CA VAL A 44 -1.19 -9.19 -8.72
C VAL A 44 -0.53 -9.83 -9.94
N ALA A 45 -0.44 -9.12 -11.07
CA ALA A 45 0.25 -9.63 -12.26
C ALA A 45 1.74 -9.89 -12.00
N LEU A 46 2.42 -9.02 -11.25
CA LEU A 46 3.82 -9.19 -10.87
C LEU A 46 4.03 -10.38 -9.93
N LEU A 47 3.11 -10.64 -9.00
CA LEU A 47 3.16 -11.86 -8.18
C LEU A 47 3.13 -13.13 -9.04
N ARG A 48 2.25 -13.16 -10.04
CA ARG A 48 2.13 -14.30 -10.96
C ARG A 48 3.38 -14.47 -11.83
N GLN A 49 4.10 -13.39 -12.09
CA GLN A 49 5.38 -13.42 -12.81
C GLN A 49 6.58 -13.80 -11.92
N GLY A 50 6.38 -14.05 -10.62
CA GLY A 50 7.47 -14.35 -9.70
C GLY A 50 8.31 -13.12 -9.35
N ARG A 51 7.74 -11.91 -9.45
CA ARG A 51 8.38 -10.63 -9.10
C ARG A 51 7.76 -10.03 -7.83
N PRO A 52 7.84 -10.71 -6.67
CA PRO A 52 7.11 -10.29 -5.48
C PRO A 52 7.63 -8.98 -4.86
N PHE A 53 8.92 -8.63 -5.05
CA PHE A 53 9.47 -7.36 -4.57
C PHE A 53 8.76 -6.14 -5.18
N GLU A 54 8.57 -6.14 -6.50
CA GLU A 54 7.90 -5.04 -7.19
C GLU A 54 6.38 -5.07 -6.97
N ALA A 55 5.81 -6.25 -6.73
CA ALA A 55 4.42 -6.37 -6.37
C ALA A 55 4.11 -5.70 -5.03
N VAL A 56 4.98 -5.86 -4.02
CA VAL A 56 4.82 -5.19 -2.72
C VAL A 56 4.70 -3.67 -2.91
N GLU A 57 5.62 -3.08 -3.67
CA GLU A 57 5.62 -1.63 -3.93
C GLU A 57 4.28 -1.16 -4.52
N LEU A 58 3.76 -1.84 -5.54
CA LEU A 58 2.49 -1.46 -6.17
C LEU A 58 1.28 -1.69 -5.28
N LEU A 59 1.23 -2.82 -4.58
CA LEU A 59 0.16 -3.13 -3.65
C LEU A 59 0.14 -2.16 -2.48
N GLU A 60 1.29 -1.68 -2.00
CA GLU A 60 1.34 -0.61 -0.99
C GLU A 60 0.83 0.72 -1.51
N ARG A 61 1.04 1.03 -2.80
CA ARG A 61 0.40 2.22 -3.41
C ARG A 61 -1.12 2.05 -3.45
N ALA A 62 -1.60 0.88 -3.88
CA ALA A 62 -3.02 0.56 -3.92
C ALA A 62 -3.66 0.64 -2.53
N LEU A 63 -2.97 0.12 -1.50
CA LEU A 63 -3.46 0.11 -0.12
C LEU A 63 -3.69 1.52 0.43
N ARG A 64 -2.91 2.52 0.00
CA ARG A 64 -3.13 3.91 0.42
C ARG A 64 -4.45 4.48 -0.10
N LEU A 65 -5.00 3.94 -1.19
CA LEU A 65 -6.28 4.35 -1.76
C LEU A 65 -7.45 3.54 -1.19
N ALA A 66 -7.22 2.26 -0.90
CA ALA A 66 -8.21 1.36 -0.30
C ALA A 66 -7.58 0.59 0.88
N PRO A 67 -7.43 1.23 2.06
CA PRO A 67 -6.75 0.64 3.21
C PRO A 67 -7.51 -0.56 3.82
N ASP A 68 -8.82 -0.61 3.59
CA ASP A 68 -9.72 -1.65 4.10
C ASP A 68 -10.04 -2.73 3.07
N ASP A 69 -9.44 -2.67 1.87
CA ASP A 69 -9.63 -3.70 0.85
C ASP A 69 -8.96 -5.01 1.28
N ARG A 70 -9.81 -5.98 1.62
CA ARG A 70 -9.37 -7.28 2.13
C ARG A 70 -8.60 -8.09 1.09
N ASP A 71 -9.01 -8.02 -0.18
CA ASP A 71 -8.34 -8.71 -1.27
C ASP A 71 -6.95 -8.14 -1.48
N LEU A 72 -6.83 -6.81 -1.48
CA LEU A 72 -5.56 -6.12 -1.59
C LEU A 72 -4.61 -6.48 -0.44
N LEU A 73 -5.09 -6.41 0.80
CA LEU A 73 -4.33 -6.82 2.00
C LEU A 73 -3.89 -8.30 1.91
N ALA A 74 -4.74 -9.19 1.40
CA ALA A 74 -4.40 -10.60 1.22
C ALA A 74 -3.26 -10.79 0.19
N HIS A 75 -3.32 -10.07 -0.93
CA HIS A 75 -2.27 -10.10 -1.96
C HIS A 75 -0.96 -9.49 -1.45
N LEU A 76 -1.02 -8.39 -0.68
CA LEU A 76 0.17 -7.79 -0.08
C LEU A 76 0.83 -8.72 0.94
N ALA A 77 0.04 -9.42 1.76
CA ALA A 77 0.56 -10.41 2.70
C ALA A 77 1.24 -11.59 1.97
N ALA A 78 0.67 -12.05 0.84
CA ALA A 78 1.28 -13.08 0.01
C ALA A 78 2.61 -12.59 -0.62
N ALA A 79 2.63 -11.37 -1.14
CA ALA A 79 3.82 -10.73 -1.70
C ALA A 79 4.95 -10.62 -0.67
N ARG A 80 4.62 -10.13 0.53
CA ARG A 80 5.57 -10.00 1.65
C ARG A 80 6.12 -11.36 2.10
N ARG A 81 5.29 -12.41 2.16
CA ARG A 81 5.79 -13.77 2.42
C ARG A 81 6.76 -14.25 1.34
N ALA A 82 6.48 -13.97 0.08
CA ALA A 82 7.31 -14.43 -1.04
C ALA A 82 8.70 -13.76 -1.07
N ILE A 83 8.83 -12.52 -0.55
CA ILE A 83 10.14 -11.87 -0.37
C ILE A 83 10.83 -12.21 0.96
N GLY A 84 10.19 -13.02 1.82
CA GLY A 84 10.72 -13.38 3.14
C GLY A 84 10.34 -12.43 4.28
N ASP A 85 9.56 -11.37 4.02
CA ASP A 85 8.97 -10.51 5.07
C ASP A 85 7.77 -11.23 5.74
N VAL A 86 8.09 -12.30 6.47
CA VAL A 86 7.10 -13.09 7.21
C VAL A 86 6.46 -12.25 8.33
N ALA A 87 7.23 -11.32 8.92
CA ALA A 87 6.76 -10.46 10.00
C ALA A 87 5.67 -9.50 9.53
N GLY A 88 5.91 -8.75 8.45
CA GLY A 88 4.93 -7.84 7.85
C GLY A 88 3.70 -8.57 7.32
N ALA A 89 3.90 -9.71 6.66
CA ALA A 89 2.78 -10.54 6.23
C ALA A 89 1.92 -11.06 7.39
N ALA A 90 2.55 -11.45 8.52
CA ALA A 90 1.83 -11.90 9.70
C ALA A 90 1.05 -10.78 10.39
N ALA A 91 1.54 -9.53 10.33
CA ALA A 91 0.81 -8.37 10.83
C ALA A 91 -0.47 -8.12 10.02
N ILE A 92 -0.35 -8.11 8.68
CA ILE A 92 -1.50 -7.94 7.79
C ILE A 92 -2.53 -9.06 7.97
N ARG A 93 -2.07 -10.31 8.06
CA ARG A 93 -2.96 -11.45 8.26
C ARG A 93 -3.69 -11.41 9.60
N ARG A 94 -3.05 -10.89 10.65
CA ARG A 94 -3.72 -10.64 11.94
C ARG A 94 -4.80 -9.58 11.82
N ALA A 95 -4.54 -8.48 11.12
CA ALA A 95 -5.54 -7.44 10.86
C ALA A 95 -6.75 -7.99 10.07
N LEU A 96 -6.49 -8.80 9.04
CA LEU A 96 -7.56 -9.46 8.26
C LEU A 96 -8.41 -10.42 9.09
N LEU A 97 -7.80 -11.18 10.00
CA LEU A 97 -8.53 -12.11 10.87
C LEU A 97 -9.30 -11.40 11.99
N ALA A 98 -8.84 -10.22 12.40
CA ALA A 98 -9.52 -9.39 13.38
C ALA A 98 -10.81 -8.76 12.82
N TRP A 99 -11.01 -8.78 11.50
CA TRP A 99 -12.24 -8.33 10.84
C TRP A 99 -13.28 -9.47 10.82
N PRO A 100 -14.26 -9.47 11.74
CA PRO A 100 -15.27 -10.52 11.78
C PRO A 100 -16.12 -10.51 10.50
N PRO A 101 -16.61 -11.68 10.05
CA PRO A 101 -17.43 -11.80 8.83
C PRO A 101 -18.78 -11.04 8.92
N GLU A 102 -19.22 -10.65 10.12
CA GLU A 102 -20.47 -9.89 10.34
C GLU A 102 -20.38 -8.40 9.98
N GLN A 103 -19.17 -7.83 9.88
CA GLN A 103 -18.98 -6.40 9.59
C GLN A 103 -18.87 -6.11 8.08
N ASP A 104 -19.08 -7.11 7.23
CA ASP A 104 -19.13 -7.02 5.76
C ASP A 104 -20.57 -6.84 5.22
N VAL A 105 -21.51 -6.40 6.06
CA VAL A 105 -22.86 -6.01 5.62
C VAL A 105 -22.80 -4.60 5.02
N ALA A 106 -22.37 -4.52 3.75
CA ALA A 106 -22.56 -3.32 2.95
C ALA A 106 -24.05 -2.88 2.99
N SER A 107 -24.29 -1.65 3.45
CA SER A 107 -25.58 -0.95 3.34
C SER A 107 -25.81 -0.38 1.95
#